data_AF-A0A2A6L6A3-F1
#
_entry.id   AF-A0A2A6L6A3-F1
#
_cell.length_a   1.000
_cell.length_b   1.000
_cell.length_c   1.000
_cell.angle_alpha   90.00
_cell.angle_beta   90.00
_cell.angle_gamma   90.00
#
_symmetry.space_group_name_H-M   'P 1'
#
loop_
_entity.id
_entity.type
_entity.pdbx_description
1 polymer ?
#
loop_
_entity_poly.entity_id
_entity_poly.type
_entity_poly.pdbx_seq_one_letter_code
_entity_poly.pdbx_strand_id
1 'polypeptide(L)'
;MADYRKASNLDDQVLQAVGRRTPVGQNHKIENVQEKFLDGMLYTVNFEVPDPLGGTPTNYSNRVYVTKNSIEVYGHDEFLFQIVGARHSRSFYDIFANGDVISGVIALVVTVLIVPSFIASYLTGTTIAVPDWITSGWLLILGFYFGKASGKPS
;
A
#
# COMPACT_ATOMS: atom_id res chain seq x y z
N MET A 1 -6.58 -17.42 -9.72
CA MET A 1 -6.42 -16.16 -10.48
C MET A 1 -4.94 -15.97 -10.77
N ALA A 2 -4.57 -15.76 -12.03
CA ALA A 2 -3.18 -15.55 -12.41
C ALA A 2 -2.74 -14.15 -11.95
N ASP A 3 -1.63 -14.06 -11.20
CA ASP A 3 -1.04 -12.78 -10.82
C ASP A 3 -0.41 -12.16 -12.07
N TYR A 4 -1.07 -11.14 -12.64
CA TYR A 4 -0.60 -10.51 -13.88
C TYR A 4 0.85 -10.04 -13.74
N ARG A 5 1.27 -9.59 -12.55
CA ARG A 5 2.62 -9.08 -12.28
C ARG A 5 3.74 -10.09 -12.52
N LYS A 6 3.42 -11.39 -12.57
CA LYS A 6 4.39 -12.48 -12.81
C LYS A 6 4.26 -13.09 -14.21
N ALA A 7 3.40 -12.54 -15.06
CA ALA A 7 3.23 -13.06 -16.41
C ALA A 7 4.48 -12.78 -17.24
N SER A 8 5.02 -13.81 -17.91
CA SER A 8 6.22 -13.70 -18.74
C SER A 8 6.01 -12.83 -19.99
N ASN A 9 4.75 -12.52 -20.33
CA ASN A 9 4.34 -11.70 -21.46
C ASN A 9 3.64 -10.40 -21.01
N LEU A 10 3.94 -9.90 -19.81
CA LEU A 10 3.27 -8.73 -19.26
C LEU A 10 3.52 -7.47 -20.09
N ASP A 11 4.73 -7.27 -20.59
CA ASP A 11 5.07 -6.11 -21.43
C ASP A 11 4.26 -6.09 -22.73
N ASP A 12 4.07 -7.25 -23.37
CA ASP A 12 3.22 -7.39 -24.55
C ASP A 12 1.75 -7.09 -24.23
N GLN A 13 1.26 -7.55 -23.07
CA GLN A 13 -0.11 -7.27 -22.62
C GLN A 13 -0.31 -5.78 -22.34
N VAL A 14 0.69 -5.11 -21.78
CA VAL A 14 0.68 -3.66 -21.53
C VAL A 14 0.63 -2.90 -22.86
N LEU A 15 1.51 -3.23 -23.81
CA LEU A 15 1.51 -2.61 -25.13
C LEU A 15 0.19 -2.85 -25.88
N GLN A 16 -0.35 -4.07 -25.80
CA GLN A 16 -1.65 -4.39 -26.42
C GLN A 16 -2.80 -3.62 -25.76
N ALA A 17 -2.79 -3.45 -24.44
CA ALA A 17 -3.81 -2.68 -23.72
C ALA A 17 -3.77 -1.20 -24.14
N VAL A 18 -2.57 -0.63 -24.31
CA VAL A 18 -2.40 0.74 -24.81
C VAL A 18 -2.90 0.87 -26.25
N GLY A 19 -2.51 -0.05 -27.14
CA GLY A 19 -2.95 -0.03 -28.54
C GLY A 19 -4.46 -0.20 -28.72
N ARG A 20 -5.13 -0.96 -27.84
CA ARG A 20 -6.60 -1.05 -27.83
C ARG A 20 -7.28 0.25 -27.42
N ARG A 21 -6.70 0.99 -26.48
CA ARG A 21 -7.26 2.27 -26.01
C ARG A 21 -6.99 3.41 -27.00
N THR A 22 -5.82 3.42 -27.60
CA THR A 22 -5.38 4.48 -28.54
C THR A 22 -4.97 3.87 -29.88
N PRO A 23 -5.95 3.47 -30.73
CA PRO A 23 -5.66 2.79 -32.00
C PRO A 23 -4.97 3.68 -33.04
N VAL A 24 -5.01 5.00 -32.83
CA VAL A 24 -4.33 6.01 -33.67
C VAL A 24 -2.84 6.14 -33.35
N GLY A 25 -2.39 5.60 -32.21
CA GLY A 25 -0.99 5.60 -31.80
C GLY A 25 -0.17 4.63 -32.63
N GLN A 26 1.03 5.05 -33.02
CA GLN A 26 2.04 4.26 -33.70
C GLN A 26 3.30 4.20 -32.82
N ASN A 27 4.20 3.25 -33.10
CA ASN A 27 5.48 3.12 -32.41
C ASN A 27 5.38 3.03 -30.87
N HIS A 28 4.42 2.25 -30.36
CA HIS A 28 4.26 2.04 -28.92
C HIS A 28 5.53 1.47 -28.29
N LYS A 29 6.10 2.17 -27.32
CA LYS A 29 7.32 1.79 -26.63
C LYS A 29 7.21 2.05 -25.12
N ILE A 30 7.62 1.07 -24.32
CA ILE A 30 7.76 1.26 -22.87
C ILE A 30 8.99 2.13 -22.62
N GLU A 31 8.80 3.30 -22.02
CA GLU A 31 9.87 4.22 -21.66
C GLU A 31 10.41 3.93 -20.26
N ASN A 32 9.51 3.69 -19.31
CA ASN A 32 9.87 3.51 -17.91
C ASN A 32 8.94 2.49 -17.24
N VAL A 33 9.49 1.74 -16.28
CA VAL A 33 8.77 0.77 -15.46
C VAL A 33 9.10 1.02 -14.00
N GLN A 34 8.07 1.31 -13.22
CA GLN A 34 8.14 1.43 -11.78
C GLN A 34 7.55 0.17 -11.15
N GLU A 35 8.42 -0.77 -10.80
CA GLU A 35 8.04 -2.10 -10.25
C GLU A 35 7.34 -2.04 -8.88
N LYS A 36 7.51 -0.93 -8.16
CA LYS A 36 6.89 -0.70 -6.85
C LYS A 36 6.08 0.59 -6.89
N PHE A 37 4.84 0.48 -7.34
CA PHE A 37 3.88 1.58 -7.31
C PHE A 37 2.60 1.11 -6.61
N LEU A 38 2.32 1.67 -5.42
CA LEU A 38 1.20 1.22 -4.56
C LEU A 38 1.25 -0.30 -4.31
N ASP A 39 0.25 -1.05 -4.77
CA ASP A 39 0.16 -2.52 -4.66
C ASP A 39 0.52 -3.26 -5.96
N GLY A 40 1.00 -2.52 -6.97
CA GLY A 40 1.26 -3.02 -8.32
C GLY A 40 2.51 -2.42 -8.97
N MET A 41 2.49 -2.42 -10.30
CA MET A 41 3.56 -1.87 -11.15
C MET A 41 2.97 -0.78 -12.05
N LEU A 42 3.75 0.27 -12.32
CA LEU A 42 3.34 1.36 -13.20
C LEU A 42 4.27 1.41 -14.41
N TYR A 43 3.71 1.33 -15.60
CA TYR A 43 4.41 1.43 -16.87
C TYR A 43 4.12 2.78 -17.50
N THR A 44 5.14 3.41 -18.06
CA THR A 44 4.98 4.57 -18.94
C THR A 44 5.22 4.12 -20.36
N VAL A 45 4.20 4.24 -21.21
CA VAL A 45 4.23 3.83 -22.61
C VAL A 45 4.10 5.06 -23.49
N ASN A 46 5.13 5.33 -24.29
CA ASN A 46 5.13 6.40 -25.26
C ASN A 46 4.66 5.89 -26.62
N PHE A 47 3.98 6.75 -27.36
CA PHE A 47 3.51 6.47 -28.71
C PHE A 47 3.41 7.78 -29.50
N GLU A 48 3.49 7.63 -30.82
CA GLU A 48 3.41 8.73 -31.77
C GLU A 48 2.01 8.78 -32.36
N VAL A 49 1.38 9.95 -32.40
CA VAL A 49 0.13 10.15 -33.15
C VAL A 49 0.46 10.96 -34.40
N PRO A 50 0.13 10.46 -35.61
CA PRO A 50 0.35 11.20 -36.84
C PRO A 50 -0.53 12.44 -36.86
N ASP A 51 0.06 13.58 -37.22
CA ASP A 51 -0.69 14.82 -37.41
C ASP A 51 -1.61 14.67 -38.64
N PRO A 52 -2.94 14.85 -38.51
CA PRO A 52 -3.86 14.78 -39.65
C PRO A 52 -3.55 15.76 -40.78
N LEU A 53 -2.72 16.79 -40.54
CA LEU A 53 -2.29 17.77 -41.53
C LEU A 53 -0.94 17.46 -42.18
N GLY A 54 -0.34 16.29 -41.90
CA GLY A 54 0.94 15.87 -42.48
C GLY A 54 2.16 16.52 -41.83
N GLY A 55 2.00 17.11 -40.65
CA GLY A 55 3.09 17.63 -39.82
C GLY A 55 3.91 16.54 -39.11
N THR A 56 4.87 16.97 -38.31
CA THR A 56 5.67 16.08 -37.46
C THR A 56 4.77 15.32 -36.47
N PRO A 57 4.93 13.99 -36.32
CA PRO A 57 4.20 13.21 -35.33
C PRO A 57 4.36 13.80 -33.93
N THR A 58 3.27 13.86 -33.18
CA THR A 58 3.31 14.32 -31.79
C THR A 58 3.46 13.12 -30.86
N ASN A 59 4.42 13.21 -29.94
CA ASN A 59 4.66 12.19 -28.93
C ASN A 59 3.68 12.36 -27.77
N TYR A 60 3.01 11.27 -27.43
CA TYR A 60 2.14 11.16 -26.27
C TYR A 60 2.60 10.01 -25.37
N SER A 61 2.22 10.07 -24.11
CA SER A 61 2.50 9.04 -23.14
C SER A 61 1.24 8.61 -22.41
N ASN A 62 1.07 7.29 -22.27
CA ASN A 62 0.03 6.69 -21.44
C ASN A 62 0.71 6.02 -20.24
N ARG A 63 0.04 6.08 -19.08
CA ARG A 63 0.46 5.35 -17.89
C ARG A 63 -0.39 4.11 -17.72
N VAL A 64 0.22 2.94 -17.56
CA VAL A 64 -0.48 1.67 -17.38
C VAL A 64 -0.20 1.13 -15.99
N TYR A 65 -1.25 1.00 -15.19
CA TYR A 65 -1.18 0.43 -13.85
C TYR A 65 -1.54 -1.05 -13.90
N VAL A 66 -0.61 -1.90 -13.46
CA VAL A 66 -0.77 -3.35 -13.43
C VAL A 66 -0.87 -3.83 -11.99
N THR A 67 -2.00 -4.40 -11.63
CA THR A 67 -2.24 -5.03 -10.32
C THR A 67 -2.18 -6.55 -10.44
N LYS A 68 -2.43 -7.27 -9.33
CA LYS A 68 -2.56 -8.73 -9.37
C LYS A 68 -3.67 -9.21 -10.32
N ASN A 69 -4.72 -8.40 -10.50
CA ASN A 69 -5.99 -8.83 -11.10
C ASN A 69 -6.41 -8.00 -12.32
N SER A 70 -5.81 -6.83 -12.56
CA SER A 70 -6.20 -5.90 -13.61
C SER A 70 -5.00 -5.20 -14.26
N ILE A 71 -5.17 -4.83 -15.53
CA ILE A 71 -4.30 -3.92 -16.29
C ILE A 71 -5.16 -2.73 -16.68
N GLU A 72 -4.83 -1.55 -16.17
CA GLU A 72 -5.60 -0.33 -16.36
C GLU A 72 -4.73 0.72 -17.06
N VAL A 73 -5.18 1.21 -18.22
CA VAL A 73 -4.46 2.20 -19.02
C VAL A 73 -5.06 3.57 -18.76
N TYR A 74 -4.26 4.56 -18.42
CA TYR A 74 -4.66 5.96 -18.26
C TYR A 74 -3.95 6.84 -19.28
N GLY A 75 -4.72 7.67 -19.98
CA GLY A 75 -4.18 8.62 -20.96
C GLY A 75 -3.95 10.03 -20.43
N HIS A 76 -4.31 10.29 -19.17
CA HIS A 76 -4.04 11.57 -18.52
C HIS A 76 -3.58 11.30 -17.09
N ASP A 77 -2.61 12.09 -16.64
CA ASP A 77 -2.00 11.95 -15.31
C ASP A 77 -2.99 12.21 -14.17
N GLU A 78 -4.02 13.03 -14.40
CA GLU A 78 -5.06 13.34 -13.43
C GLU A 78 -5.82 12.10 -12.94
N PHE A 79 -6.09 11.15 -13.83
CA PHE A 79 -6.78 9.91 -13.47
C PHE A 79 -5.91 9.00 -12.59
N LEU A 80 -4.58 9.06 -12.77
CA LEU A 80 -3.67 8.32 -11.90
C LEU A 80 -3.74 8.87 -10.47
N PHE A 81 -3.72 10.20 -10.29
CA PHE A 81 -3.77 10.82 -8.97
C PHE A 81 -5.04 10.48 -8.18
N GLN A 82 -6.19 10.35 -8.86
CA GLN A 82 -7.43 9.91 -8.21
C GLN A 82 -7.31 8.51 -7.60
N ILE A 83 -6.62 7.60 -8.28
CA ILE A 83 -6.40 6.22 -7.79
C ILE A 83 -5.37 6.18 -6.68
N VAL A 84 -4.31 6.98 -6.79
CA VAL A 84 -3.34 7.14 -5.69
C VAL A 84 -4.07 7.58 -4.42
N GLY A 85 -4.96 8.59 -4.52
CA GLY A 85 -5.77 9.05 -3.39
C GLY A 85 -6.66 7.96 -2.79
N ALA A 86 -7.41 7.23 -3.64
CA ALA A 86 -8.32 6.18 -3.18
C ALA A 86 -7.59 4.96 -2.55
N ARG A 87 -6.42 4.58 -3.09
CA ARG A 87 -5.64 3.43 -2.62
C ARG A 87 -4.83 3.76 -1.36
N HIS A 88 -4.36 4.99 -1.20
CA HIS A 88 -3.62 5.40 0.00
C HIS A 88 -4.51 5.33 1.26
N SER A 89 -5.80 5.65 1.14
CA SER A 89 -6.77 5.49 2.22
C SER A 89 -6.93 4.02 2.63
N ARG A 90 -7.06 3.10 1.66
CA ARG A 90 -7.15 1.65 1.94
C ARG A 90 -5.87 1.08 2.58
N SER A 91 -4.70 1.51 2.11
CA SER A 91 -3.41 1.09 2.68
C SER A 91 -3.29 1.47 4.17
N PHE A 92 -3.76 2.66 4.57
CA PHE A 92 -3.80 3.02 5.98
C PHE A 92 -4.73 2.11 6.79
N TYR A 93 -5.94 1.82 6.30
CA TYR A 93 -6.84 0.88 6.98
C TYR A 93 -6.24 -0.52 7.09
N ASP A 94 -5.54 -1.01 6.07
CA ASP A 94 -4.86 -2.31 6.10
C ASP A 94 -3.66 -2.31 7.08
N ILE A 95 -2.94 -1.19 7.22
CA ILE A 95 -1.89 -1.01 8.23
C ILE A 95 -2.51 -1.00 9.65
N PHE A 96 -3.64 -0.33 9.84
CA PHE A 96 -4.38 -0.34 11.10
C PHE A 96 -5.11 -1.66 11.36
N ALA A 97 -5.35 -2.50 10.36
CA ALA A 97 -5.94 -3.83 10.51
C ALA A 97 -4.90 -4.92 10.86
N ASN A 98 -3.59 -4.63 10.71
CA ASN A 98 -2.54 -5.52 11.21
C ASN A 98 -2.51 -5.48 12.74
N GLY A 99 -3.03 -6.53 13.38
CA GLY A 99 -3.09 -6.65 14.85
C GLY A 99 -1.74 -6.51 15.56
N ASP A 100 -0.63 -6.79 14.88
CA ASP A 100 0.73 -6.59 15.40
C ASP A 100 1.07 -5.09 15.54
N VAL A 101 0.59 -4.23 14.64
CA VAL A 101 0.80 -2.77 14.73
C VAL A 101 -0.08 -2.16 15.82
N ILE A 102 -1.34 -2.59 15.90
CA ILE A 102 -2.28 -2.12 16.93
C ILE A 102 -1.76 -2.48 18.32
N SER A 103 -1.29 -3.72 18.51
CA SER A 103 -0.75 -4.15 19.80
C SER A 103 0.51 -3.36 20.21
N GLY A 104 1.40 -3.05 19.26
CA GLY A 104 2.56 -2.19 19.50
C GLY A 104 2.19 -0.76 19.90
N VAL A 105 1.20 -0.16 19.24
CA VAL A 105 0.72 1.20 19.57
C VAL A 105 0.03 1.21 20.94
N ILE A 106 -0.81 0.23 21.26
CA ILE A 106 -1.45 0.10 22.58
C ILE A 106 -0.38 -0.05 23.66
N ALA A 107 0.62 -0.93 23.45
CA ALA A 107 1.71 -1.11 24.39
C ALA A 107 2.52 0.18 24.61
N LEU A 108 2.78 0.94 23.56
CA LEU A 108 3.48 2.22 23.65
C LEU A 108 2.67 3.26 24.43
N VAL A 109 1.38 3.40 24.16
CA VAL A 109 0.48 4.31 24.90
C VAL A 109 0.42 3.94 26.38
N VAL A 110 0.27 2.65 26.69
CA VAL A 110 0.24 2.14 28.07
C VAL A 110 1.56 2.42 28.78
N THR A 111 2.69 2.21 28.10
CA THR A 111 4.03 2.49 28.64
C THR A 111 4.20 3.98 28.95
N VAL A 112 3.79 4.86 28.04
CA VAL A 112 3.84 6.31 28.24
C VAL A 112 2.94 6.78 29.39
N LEU A 113 1.84 6.07 29.69
CA LEU A 113 0.98 6.41 30.82
C LEU A 113 1.53 5.87 32.15
N ILE A 114 2.04 4.65 32.17
CA ILE A 114 2.50 4.00 33.42
C ILE A 114 3.86 4.55 33.87
N VAL A 115 4.81 4.75 32.95
CA VAL A 115 6.20 5.10 33.30
C VAL A 115 6.29 6.44 34.06
N PRO A 116 5.64 7.54 33.62
CA PRO A 116 5.65 8.80 34.37
C PRO A 116 4.95 8.68 35.72
N SER A 117 3.85 7.94 35.81
CA SER A 117 3.17 7.66 37.09
C SER A 117 4.06 6.89 38.04
N PHE A 118 4.85 5.94 37.54
CA PHE A 118 5.82 5.18 38.33
C PHE A 118 6.98 6.06 38.82
N ILE A 119 7.54 6.89 37.95
CA ILE A 119 8.62 7.84 38.31
C ILE A 119 8.13 8.84 39.37
N ALA A 120 6.95 9.43 39.19
CA ALA A 120 6.38 10.37 40.14
C ALA A 120 6.12 9.73 41.51
N SER A 121 5.60 8.50 41.53
CA SER A 121 5.34 7.77 42.76
C SER A 121 6.62 7.33 43.48
N TYR A 122 7.65 6.92 42.73
CA TYR A 122 8.96 6.58 43.27
C TYR A 122 9.61 7.78 43.99
N LEU A 123 9.44 8.99 43.45
CA LEU A 123 9.96 10.22 44.05
C LEU A 123 9.13 10.73 45.25
N THR A 124 7.83 10.46 45.29
CA THR A 124 6.93 10.94 46.34
C THR A 124 6.67 9.93 47.46
N GLY A 125 7.16 8.68 47.33
CA GLY A 125 6.98 7.63 48.34
C GLY A 125 5.52 7.16 48.49
N THR A 126 4.66 7.50 47.53
CA THR A 126 3.25 7.11 47.53
C THR A 126 3.08 5.71 46.93
N THR A 127 2.07 4.96 47.38
CA THR A 127 1.72 3.67 46.80
C THR A 127 1.04 3.86 45.45
N ILE A 128 1.60 3.28 44.39
CA ILE A 128 1.01 3.29 43.06
C ILE A 128 -0.25 2.43 43.08
N ALA A 129 -1.43 3.05 43.06
CA ALA A 129 -2.65 2.38 42.66
C ALA A 129 -2.74 2.42 41.14
N VAL A 130 -2.24 1.37 40.46
CA VAL A 130 -2.50 1.22 39.02
C VAL A 130 -4.00 0.97 38.86
N PRO A 131 -4.72 1.77 38.06
CA PRO A 131 -6.15 1.58 37.87
C PRO A 131 -6.49 0.17 37.36
N ASP A 132 -7.52 -0.47 37.94
CA ASP A 132 -7.88 -1.86 37.68
C ASP A 132 -8.10 -2.19 36.19
N TRP A 133 -8.54 -1.21 35.41
CA TRP A 133 -8.75 -1.35 33.96
C TRP A 133 -7.43 -1.51 33.19
N ILE A 134 -6.33 -0.91 33.63
CA ILE A 134 -4.99 -1.08 33.04
C ILE A 134 -4.47 -2.49 33.34
N THR A 135 -4.59 -2.93 34.59
CA THR A 135 -4.16 -4.26 35.03
C THR A 135 -4.92 -5.36 34.28
N SER A 136 -6.23 -5.19 34.11
CA SER A 136 -7.09 -6.10 33.34
C SER A 136 -6.72 -6.13 31.85
N GLY A 137 -6.45 -4.97 31.24
CA GLY A 137 -5.99 -4.87 29.86
C GLY A 137 -4.62 -5.54 29.65
N TRP A 138 -3.72 -5.42 30.63
CA TRP A 138 -2.40 -6.02 30.55
C TRP A 138 -2.41 -7.54 30.72
N LEU A 139 -3.23 -8.06 31.64
CA LEU A 139 -3.49 -9.50 31.76
C LEU A 139 -4.09 -10.10 30.49
N LEU A 140 -4.96 -9.36 29.80
CA LEU A 140 -5.55 -9.80 28.53
C LEU A 140 -4.49 -9.87 27.43
N ILE A 141 -3.63 -8.85 27.29
CA ILE A 141 -2.54 -8.86 26.30
C ILE A 141 -1.52 -9.97 26.61
N LEU A 142 -1.14 -10.17 27.88
CA LEU A 142 -0.28 -11.28 28.29
C LEU A 142 -0.94 -12.64 28.03
N GLY A 143 -2.24 -12.77 28.27
CA GLY A 143 -3.02 -13.96 27.94
C GLY A 143 -3.00 -14.29 26.45
N PHE A 144 -3.13 -13.28 25.58
CA PHE A 144 -2.99 -13.47 24.12
C PHE A 144 -1.55 -13.80 23.71
N TYR A 145 -0.55 -13.14 24.30
CA TYR A 145 0.86 -13.36 23.98
C TYR A 145 1.32 -14.77 24.37
N PHE A 146 1.02 -15.22 25.59
CA PHE A 146 1.35 -16.58 26.06
C PHE A 146 0.43 -17.66 25.51
N GLY A 147 -0.86 -17.35 25.27
CA GLY A 147 -1.80 -18.28 24.63
C GLY A 147 -1.38 -18.61 23.20
N LYS A 148 -0.90 -17.62 22.42
CA LYS A 148 -0.35 -17.83 21.08
C LYS A 148 1.00 -18.57 21.09
N ALA A 149 1.79 -18.45 22.16
CA ALA A 149 3.04 -19.19 22.34
C ALA A 149 2.81 -20.68 22.74
N SER A 150 1.71 -20.98 23.43
CA SER A 150 1.32 -22.33 23.88
C SER A 150 0.65 -23.17 22.77
N GLY A 151 0.07 -22.52 21.76
CA GLY A 151 -0.63 -23.18 20.64
C GLY A 151 0.25 -23.75 19.52
N LYS A 152 1.55 -24.00 19.75
CA LYS A 152 2.34 -24.82 18.81
C LYS A 152 1.99 -26.28 19.06
N PRO A 153 1.31 -26.98 18.14
CA PRO A 153 1.24 -28.43 18.22
C PRO A 153 2.65 -28.96 17.94
N SER A 154 3.23 -29.63 18.93
CA SER A 154 4.26 -30.64 18.73
C SER A 154 3.66 -31.87 18.07
#